data_AF-A0A813KZJ9-F1
#
_entry.id   AF-A0A813KZJ9-F1
#
_cell.length_a   1.000
_cell.length_b   1.000
_cell.length_c   1.000
_cell.angle_alpha   90.00
_cell.angle_beta   90.00
_cell.angle_gamma   90.00
#
_symmetry.space_group_name_H-M   'P 1'
#
loop_
_entity.id
_entity.type
_entity.pdbx_description
1 polymer ?
#
loop_
_entity_poly.entity_id
_entity_poly.type
_entity_poly.pdbx_seq_one_letter_code
_entity_poly.pdbx_strand_id
1 'polypeptide(L)'
;KRFLVDLKSTHGTFLDSKRLKPHSPVEWPAGVDAHFGSGSKAEVVRLGRGRRKQDSASDQKGEIEAKRRRTAESQVDIVELDSTVVKSSGASEDLLAALYGDMPEAKVVSCEVKAVKLDPLPPPVEDPTKILFLDIDGVLRPLHSRQDAFTNVKTIQINGALVPLLGNSEAKAGVDFWPVAMRALRHIVQKTGARIVLSSDWRKQEVLRDGIAASFIEYGIPPLYCQTPDLDGAAPGVLKALHASFREKRCKEIRKWLRAHPKVTLWCAVDDVDLGLVDTR
;
A
#
# COMPACT_ATOMS: atom_id res chain seq x y z
N LYS A 1 19.60 -11.91 -21.33
CA LYS A 1 20.53 -11.47 -20.28
C LYS A 1 19.74 -10.65 -19.26
N ARG A 2 20.01 -10.81 -17.97
CA ARG A 2 19.36 -10.01 -16.91
C ARG A 2 20.43 -9.13 -16.28
N PHE A 3 20.03 -7.95 -15.83
CA PHE A 3 20.93 -6.99 -15.21
C PHE A 3 20.36 -6.58 -13.85
N LEU A 4 21.25 -6.31 -12.91
CA LEU A 4 20.94 -5.75 -11.61
C LEU A 4 21.58 -4.37 -11.52
N VAL A 5 20.82 -3.38 -11.04
CA VAL A 5 21.26 -1.99 -10.89
C VAL A 5 20.95 -1.57 -9.46
N ASP A 6 21.95 -1.04 -8.76
CA ASP A 6 21.74 -0.39 -7.46
C ASP A 6 21.23 1.04 -7.67
N LEU A 7 20.04 1.36 -7.14
CA LEU A 7 19.41 2.68 -7.21
C LEU A 7 19.71 3.54 -5.98
N LYS A 8 20.95 3.46 -5.47
CA LYS A 8 21.39 4.08 -4.20
C LYS A 8 20.69 3.50 -2.98
N SER A 9 20.61 2.17 -2.91
CA SER A 9 20.22 1.46 -1.69
C SER A 9 21.04 1.95 -0.49
N THR A 10 20.39 2.26 0.63
CA THR A 10 21.02 2.72 1.88
C THR A 10 22.10 1.77 2.36
N HIS A 11 21.88 0.46 2.20
CA HIS A 11 22.83 -0.58 2.59
C HIS A 11 23.62 -1.15 1.40
N GLY A 12 23.37 -0.65 0.18
CA GLY A 12 23.95 -1.15 -1.06
C GLY A 12 23.32 -2.44 -1.57
N THR A 13 23.52 -2.71 -2.86
CA THR A 13 23.19 -4.00 -3.48
C THR A 13 24.49 -4.78 -3.74
N PHE A 14 24.47 -6.08 -3.45
CA PHE A 14 25.60 -6.98 -3.64
C PHE A 14 25.22 -8.11 -4.58
N LEU A 15 26.16 -8.52 -5.41
CA LEU A 15 26.05 -9.70 -6.26
C LEU A 15 27.29 -10.57 -5.99
N ASP A 16 27.10 -11.79 -5.50
CA ASP A 16 28.21 -12.67 -5.08
C ASP A 16 29.20 -11.97 -4.13
N SER A 17 28.68 -11.35 -3.06
CA SER A 17 29.44 -10.54 -2.09
C SER A 17 30.13 -9.28 -2.64
N LYS A 18 30.04 -8.99 -3.94
CA LYS A 18 30.59 -7.76 -4.54
C LYS A 18 29.55 -6.65 -4.56
N ARG A 19 29.85 -5.53 -3.90
CA ARG A 19 28.98 -4.34 -3.91
C ARG A 19 28.91 -3.76 -5.32
N LEU A 20 27.70 -3.54 -5.82
CA LEU A 20 27.47 -2.91 -7.11
C LEU A 20 27.71 -1.40 -7.01
N LYS A 21 28.17 -0.80 -8.12
CA LYS A 21 28.27 0.66 -8.23
C LYS A 21 26.87 1.24 -8.49
N PRO A 22 26.41 2.25 -7.74
CA PRO A 22 25.12 2.90 -7.98
C PRO A 22 24.97 3.36 -9.43
N HIS A 23 23.77 3.14 -9.98
CA HIS A 23 23.39 3.46 -11.37
C HIS A 23 24.23 2.80 -12.46
N SER A 24 25.02 1.77 -12.13
CA SER A 24 25.77 0.99 -13.10
C SER A 24 25.11 -0.38 -13.27
N PRO A 25 24.56 -0.72 -14.45
CA PRO A 25 24.04 -2.05 -14.70
C PRO A 25 25.15 -3.09 -14.67
N VAL A 26 24.92 -4.16 -13.91
CA VAL A 26 25.82 -5.33 -13.84
C VAL A 26 25.04 -6.56 -14.30
N GLU A 27 25.62 -7.36 -15.20
CA GLU A 27 25.00 -8.60 -15.66
C GLU A 27 24.80 -9.55 -14.48
N TRP A 28 23.59 -10.11 -14.34
CA TRP A 28 23.20 -11.02 -13.27
C TRP A 28 23.09 -12.45 -13.84
N PRO A 29 24.11 -13.30 -13.63
CA PRO A 29 24.09 -14.68 -14.12
C PRO A 29 23.05 -15.52 -13.37
N ALA A 30 22.47 -16.50 -14.05
CA ALA A 30 21.53 -17.42 -13.42
C ALA A 30 22.23 -18.27 -12.36
N GLY A 31 21.62 -18.38 -11.18
CA GLY A 31 22.17 -19.13 -10.04
C GLY A 31 23.08 -18.31 -9.10
N VAL A 32 23.39 -17.05 -9.42
CA VAL A 32 24.12 -16.16 -8.51
C VAL A 32 23.14 -15.46 -7.58
N ASP A 33 23.51 -15.40 -6.30
CA ASP A 33 22.72 -14.74 -5.25
C ASP A 33 22.99 -13.24 -5.22
N ALA A 34 21.91 -12.47 -5.11
CA ALA A 34 21.95 -11.04 -4.85
C ALA A 34 21.49 -10.75 -3.42
N HIS A 35 22.20 -9.84 -2.74
CA HIS A 35 21.92 -9.43 -1.37
C HIS A 35 21.66 -7.93 -1.29
N PHE A 36 20.78 -7.52 -0.38
CA PHE A 36 20.55 -6.11 -0.06
C PHE A 36 21.09 -5.83 1.35
N GLY A 37 22.25 -5.16 1.40
CA GLY A 37 23.02 -4.98 2.64
C GLY A 37 24.08 -6.07 2.91
N SER A 38 24.97 -5.80 3.85
CA SER A 38 26.15 -6.63 4.19
C SER A 38 25.98 -7.47 5.45
N GLY A 39 24.79 -7.54 6.03
CA GLY A 39 24.52 -8.26 7.27
C GLY A 39 24.08 -9.71 7.03
N SER A 40 24.25 -10.57 8.05
CA SER A 40 23.75 -11.96 8.05
C SER A 40 22.22 -12.07 7.92
N LYS A 41 21.50 -10.96 8.10
CA LYS A 41 20.05 -10.83 7.92
C LYS A 41 19.64 -10.28 6.54
N ALA A 42 20.59 -10.07 5.63
CA ALA A 42 20.27 -9.53 4.30
C ALA A 42 19.38 -10.50 3.52
N GLU A 43 18.34 -9.96 2.88
CA GLU A 43 17.46 -10.74 2.02
C GLU A 43 18.23 -11.27 0.80
N VAL A 44 18.07 -12.56 0.52
CA VAL A 44 18.78 -13.26 -0.57
C VAL A 44 17.80 -13.54 -1.70
N VAL A 45 18.04 -12.95 -2.86
CA VAL A 45 17.25 -13.21 -4.06
C VAL A 45 18.10 -14.04 -5.01
N ARG A 46 17.60 -15.23 -5.38
CA ARG A 46 18.25 -16.10 -6.36
C ARG A 46 17.51 -16.04 -7.68
N LEU A 47 18.26 -15.79 -8.76
CA LEU A 47 17.69 -15.79 -10.09
C LEU A 47 17.39 -17.23 -10.56
N GLY A 48 16.16 -17.68 -10.34
CA GLY A 48 15.71 -19.01 -10.75
C GLY A 48 15.78 -19.22 -12.27
N ARG A 49 16.27 -20.39 -12.68
CA ARG A 49 15.97 -20.95 -14.01
C ARG A 49 14.46 -21.22 -14.02
N GLY A 50 13.75 -20.69 -15.03
CA GLY A 50 12.31 -20.87 -15.13
C GLY A 50 11.93 -22.34 -14.93
N ARG A 51 11.04 -22.62 -13.97
CA ARG A 51 10.41 -23.93 -13.85
C ARG A 51 9.72 -24.20 -15.20
N ARG A 52 10.30 -25.06 -16.03
CA ARG A 52 9.50 -25.85 -16.98
C ARG A 52 8.56 -26.68 -16.10
N LYS A 53 7.26 -26.44 -16.20
CA LYS A 53 6.24 -27.36 -15.71
C LYS A 53 6.51 -28.71 -16.38
N GLN A 54 7.01 -29.67 -15.61
CA GLN A 54 6.82 -31.07 -15.94
C GLN A 54 5.53 -31.48 -15.25
N ASP A 55 4.55 -31.85 -16.08
CA ASP A 55 3.33 -32.49 -15.67
C ASP A 55 3.66 -33.87 -15.09
N SER A 56 3.32 -34.10 -13.83
CA SER A 56 3.14 -35.44 -13.29
C SER A 56 2.08 -35.38 -12.22
N ALA A 57 0.86 -35.74 -12.63
CA ALA A 57 -0.24 -36.06 -11.76
C ALA A 57 -0.03 -37.48 -11.21
N SER A 58 0.23 -37.60 -9.91
CA SER A 58 -0.12 -38.75 -9.08
C SER A 58 0.30 -38.51 -7.63
N ASP A 59 -0.55 -38.94 -6.71
CA ASP A 59 -0.29 -39.21 -5.29
C ASP A 59 -0.17 -38.04 -4.31
N GLN A 60 -1.32 -37.52 -3.89
CA GLN A 60 -1.50 -37.03 -2.52
C GLN A 60 -2.86 -37.48 -1.95
N LYS A 61 -2.90 -38.76 -1.54
CA LYS A 61 -3.86 -39.29 -0.56
C LYS A 61 -3.02 -40.00 0.51
N GLY A 62 -2.59 -39.25 1.53
CA GLY A 62 -1.75 -39.81 2.60
C GLY A 62 -1.21 -38.84 3.64
N GLU A 63 -1.36 -37.52 3.46
CA GLU A 63 -0.68 -36.53 4.32
C GLU A 63 -1.64 -35.59 5.06
N ILE A 64 -2.82 -36.09 5.46
CA ILE A 64 -3.77 -35.33 6.30
C ILE A 64 -3.97 -35.97 7.69
N GLU A 65 -3.50 -37.20 7.91
CA GLU A 65 -3.77 -37.93 9.17
C GLU A 65 -2.58 -37.97 10.16
N ALA A 66 -1.42 -37.42 9.79
CA ALA A 66 -0.22 -37.38 10.65
C ALA A 66 -0.03 -36.06 11.44
N LYS A 67 -0.89 -35.04 11.23
CA LYS A 67 -0.77 -33.71 11.90
C LYS A 67 -1.78 -33.45 13.01
N ARG A 68 -2.67 -34.41 13.33
CA ARG A 68 -3.67 -34.30 14.41
C ARG A 68 -3.37 -35.12 15.68
N ARG A 69 -2.15 -35.65 15.82
CA ARG A 69 -1.71 -36.42 17.00
C ARG A 69 -0.36 -35.97 17.59
N ARG A 70 -0.03 -34.67 17.51
CA ARG A 70 1.10 -34.08 18.25
C ARG A 70 0.72 -32.75 18.92
N THR A 71 -0.44 -32.74 19.57
CA THR A 71 -0.88 -31.65 20.45
C THR A 71 -1.59 -32.23 21.66
N ALA A 72 -0.85 -33.01 22.43
CA ALA A 72 -1.12 -33.30 23.83
C ALA A 72 0.25 -33.57 24.44
N GLU A 73 0.55 -32.90 25.55
CA GLU A 73 1.80 -32.98 26.31
C GLU A 73 2.99 -32.14 25.77
N SER A 74 2.89 -30.83 25.98
CA SER A 74 4.05 -30.09 26.49
C SER A 74 3.60 -29.21 27.65
N GLN A 75 3.75 -29.73 28.87
CA GLN A 75 3.84 -28.89 30.06
C GLN A 75 5.05 -27.97 29.87
N VAL A 76 4.82 -26.66 29.94
CA VAL A 76 5.89 -25.68 30.01
C VAL A 76 6.13 -25.46 31.49
N ASP A 77 7.23 -26.02 32.00
CA ASP A 77 7.79 -25.64 33.29
C ASP A 77 8.16 -24.15 33.24
N ILE A 78 7.61 -23.39 34.19
CA ILE A 78 8.01 -22.02 34.45
C ILE A 78 9.38 -22.10 35.13
N VAL A 79 10.45 -21.90 34.35
CA VAL A 79 11.78 -21.65 34.91
C VAL A 79 11.81 -20.18 35.33
N GLU A 80 11.74 -19.99 36.64
CA GLU A 80 12.02 -18.74 37.35
C GLU A 80 13.44 -18.27 36.97
N LEU A 81 13.53 -17.15 36.24
CA LEU A 81 14.81 -16.56 35.86
C LEU A 81 15.38 -15.86 37.10
N ASP A 82 16.22 -16.57 37.83
CA ASP A 82 17.01 -16.02 38.92
C ASP A 82 18.03 -15.01 38.35
N SER A 83 17.88 -13.76 38.76
CA SER A 83 18.73 -12.64 38.39
C SER A 83 20.08 -12.76 39.09
N THR A 84 20.97 -13.59 38.55
CA THR A 84 22.36 -13.64 38.96
C THR A 84 23.12 -12.48 38.34
N VAL A 85 23.39 -11.49 39.18
CA VAL A 85 24.27 -10.35 38.92
C VAL A 85 25.68 -10.85 38.62
N VAL A 86 26.03 -10.94 37.34
CA VAL A 86 27.43 -11.06 36.91
C VAL A 86 28.01 -9.64 36.91
N LYS A 87 28.84 -9.34 37.93
CA LYS A 87 29.74 -8.18 37.92
C LYS A 87 30.75 -8.36 36.79
N SER A 88 30.44 -7.89 35.59
CA SER A 88 31.47 -7.61 34.58
C SER A 88 32.10 -6.25 34.89
N SER A 89 33.42 -6.27 34.95
CA SER A 89 34.29 -5.15 35.31
C SER A 89 34.19 -4.00 34.30
N GLY A 90 33.57 -2.89 34.73
CA GLY A 90 34.11 -1.51 34.78
C GLY A 90 34.81 -0.87 33.57
N ALA A 91 34.84 -1.47 32.38
CA ALA A 91 35.62 -0.94 31.26
C ALA A 91 34.78 -0.52 30.03
N SER A 92 33.49 -0.87 29.95
CA SER A 92 32.67 -0.56 28.76
C SER A 92 31.83 0.70 28.87
N GLU A 93 31.53 1.19 30.09
CA GLU A 93 30.77 2.44 30.24
C GLU A 93 31.61 3.68 29.90
N ASP A 94 32.91 3.65 30.19
CA ASP A 94 33.83 4.75 29.84
C ASP A 94 34.02 4.91 28.32
N LEU A 95 33.92 3.83 27.54
CA LEU A 95 34.02 3.91 26.07
C LEU A 95 32.78 4.52 25.42
N LEU A 96 31.60 4.28 25.99
CA LEU A 96 30.35 4.90 25.55
C LEU A 96 30.28 6.37 25.97
N ALA A 97 30.77 6.71 27.16
CA ALA A 97 30.90 8.09 27.62
C ALA A 97 31.91 8.88 26.76
N ALA A 98 33.03 8.27 26.36
CA ALA A 98 34.02 8.91 25.48
C ALA A 98 33.49 9.20 24.06
N LEU A 99 32.51 8.43 23.56
CA LEU A 99 31.96 8.64 22.22
C LEU A 99 31.00 9.83 22.12
N TYR A 100 30.39 10.23 23.24
CA TYR A 100 29.36 11.27 23.29
C TYR A 100 29.69 12.42 24.25
N GLY A 101 30.84 12.38 24.95
CA GLY A 101 31.22 13.35 25.98
C GLY A 101 31.41 14.78 25.47
N ASP A 102 31.81 14.94 24.19
CA ASP A 102 32.00 16.24 23.55
C ASP A 102 30.79 16.69 22.72
N MET A 103 29.69 15.92 22.72
CA MET A 103 28.51 16.29 21.97
C MET A 103 27.73 17.38 22.74
N PRO A 104 27.42 18.53 22.12
CA PRO A 104 26.66 19.57 22.80
C PRO A 104 25.32 19.01 23.26
N GLU A 105 24.92 19.38 24.47
CA GLU A 105 23.66 18.96 25.07
C GLU A 105 22.51 19.21 24.08
N ALA A 106 21.75 18.17 23.76
CA ALA A 106 20.74 18.22 22.71
C ALA A 106 19.73 19.30 23.07
N LYS A 107 19.79 20.45 22.37
CA LYS A 107 18.75 21.46 22.51
C LYS A 107 17.44 20.81 22.10
N VAL A 108 16.50 20.75 23.05
CA VAL A 108 15.12 20.37 22.77
C VAL A 108 14.56 21.47 21.87
N VAL A 109 14.73 21.30 20.56
CA VAL A 109 14.09 22.15 19.57
C VAL A 109 12.63 21.72 19.58
N SER A 110 11.80 22.45 20.31
CA SER A 110 10.36 22.33 20.20
C SER A 110 9.96 22.79 18.80
N CYS A 111 9.93 21.85 17.86
CA CYS A 111 9.26 22.06 16.60
C CYS A 111 7.76 22.12 16.90
N GLU A 112 7.26 23.32 17.19
CA GLU A 112 5.84 23.58 17.11
C GLU A 112 5.42 23.39 15.65
N VAL A 113 4.92 22.21 15.33
CA VAL A 113 4.22 21.98 14.07
C VAL A 113 2.94 22.80 14.15
N LYS A 114 3.04 24.08 13.78
CA LYS A 114 1.86 24.93 13.63
C LYS A 114 1.00 24.25 12.58
N ALA A 115 -0.11 23.67 13.02
CA ALA A 115 -1.13 23.13 12.15
C ALA A 115 -1.44 24.23 11.13
N VAL A 116 -1.06 24.00 9.88
CA VAL A 116 -1.30 24.94 8.79
C VAL A 116 -2.82 25.03 8.68
N LYS A 117 -3.39 26.09 9.25
CA LYS A 117 -4.79 26.42 9.02
C LYS A 117 -4.90 26.63 7.53
N LEU A 118 -5.55 25.68 6.85
CA LEU A 118 -5.87 25.82 5.45
C LEU A 118 -6.74 27.06 5.34
N ASP A 119 -6.22 28.09 4.68
CA ASP A 119 -7.04 29.25 4.37
C ASP A 119 -8.33 28.76 3.70
N PRO A 120 -9.49 29.30 4.09
CA PRO A 120 -10.76 28.96 3.47
C PRO A 120 -10.69 29.42 2.01
N LEU A 121 -10.40 28.47 1.13
CA LEU A 121 -10.43 28.69 -0.30
C LEU A 121 -11.89 28.92 -0.71
N PRO A 122 -12.14 29.83 -1.67
CA PRO A 122 -13.50 30.11 -2.13
C PRO A 122 -14.18 28.82 -2.60
N PRO A 123 -15.51 28.71 -2.43
CA PRO A 123 -16.24 27.54 -2.89
C PRO A 123 -15.97 27.34 -4.39
N PRO A 124 -15.61 26.13 -4.82
CA PRO A 124 -15.34 25.85 -6.22
C PRO A 124 -16.62 26.10 -7.04
N VAL A 125 -16.51 26.91 -8.08
CA VAL A 125 -17.58 27.00 -9.09
C VAL A 125 -17.49 25.73 -9.92
N GLU A 126 -18.46 24.83 -9.74
CA GLU A 126 -18.47 23.56 -10.47
C GLU A 126 -18.70 23.78 -11.96
N ASP A 127 -17.85 23.16 -12.77
CA ASP A 127 -17.98 23.13 -14.22
C ASP A 127 -18.53 21.76 -14.64
N PRO A 128 -19.80 21.68 -15.09
CA PRO A 128 -20.42 20.41 -15.47
C PRO A 128 -19.77 19.75 -16.70
N THR A 129 -18.89 20.47 -17.40
CA THR A 129 -18.19 19.96 -18.60
C THR A 129 -16.85 19.30 -18.29
N LYS A 130 -16.35 19.43 -17.05
CA LYS A 130 -15.05 18.91 -16.61
C LYS A 130 -15.21 17.80 -15.57
N ILE A 131 -14.65 16.63 -15.88
CA ILE A 131 -14.76 15.45 -15.01
C ILE A 131 -13.37 14.93 -14.59
N LEU A 132 -13.26 14.53 -13.32
CA LEU A 132 -12.13 13.79 -12.79
C LEU A 132 -12.61 12.38 -12.39
N PHE A 133 -12.18 11.35 -13.11
CA PHE A 133 -12.35 9.96 -12.68
C PHE A 133 -11.28 9.64 -11.65
N LEU A 134 -11.68 9.10 -10.50
CA LEU A 134 -10.79 8.93 -9.36
C LEU A 134 -10.79 7.49 -8.86
N ASP A 135 -9.61 6.86 -8.84
CA ASP A 135 -9.36 5.69 -8.00
C ASP A 135 -8.96 6.11 -6.58
N ILE A 136 -9.06 5.17 -5.64
CA ILE A 136 -8.84 5.40 -4.21
C ILE A 136 -7.56 4.71 -3.75
N ASP A 137 -7.47 3.39 -3.95
CA ASP A 137 -6.30 2.62 -3.56
C ASP A 137 -5.13 2.95 -4.47
N GLY A 138 -3.95 3.14 -3.91
CA GLY A 138 -2.75 3.56 -4.64
C GLY A 138 -2.71 5.04 -5.03
N VAL A 139 -3.87 5.73 -5.05
CA VAL A 139 -3.98 7.17 -5.37
C VAL A 139 -4.08 8.02 -4.11
N LEU A 140 -5.18 7.88 -3.37
CA LEU A 140 -5.41 8.61 -2.13
C LEU A 140 -4.94 7.80 -0.91
N ARG A 141 -4.90 6.47 -1.04
CA ARG A 141 -4.48 5.56 0.02
C ARG A 141 -3.21 4.80 -0.37
N PRO A 142 -2.31 4.50 0.59
CA PRO A 142 -1.19 3.61 0.32
C PRO A 142 -1.66 2.21 -0.09
N LEU A 143 -1.05 1.66 -1.16
CA LEU A 143 -1.36 0.33 -1.69
C LEU A 143 -1.10 -0.81 -0.69
N HIS A 144 -0.22 -0.56 0.30
CA HIS A 144 0.22 -1.53 1.32
C HIS A 144 -0.91 -2.03 2.23
N SER A 145 -2.08 -1.37 2.26
CA SER A 145 -3.22 -1.92 2.98
C SER A 145 -3.76 -3.22 2.38
N ARG A 146 -3.40 -3.62 1.15
CA ARG A 146 -3.99 -4.82 0.53
C ARG A 146 -3.47 -6.15 1.09
N GLN A 147 -2.26 -6.19 1.65
CA GLN A 147 -1.69 -7.41 2.26
C GLN A 147 -1.96 -7.50 3.77
N ASP A 148 -2.05 -6.37 4.46
CA ASP A 148 -2.25 -6.35 5.92
C ASP A 148 -3.72 -6.24 6.34
N ALA A 149 -4.62 -5.78 5.45
CA ALA A 149 -6.05 -5.64 5.75
C ALA A 149 -6.79 -6.99 5.95
N PHE A 150 -6.17 -8.13 5.63
CA PHE A 150 -6.74 -9.44 5.89
C PHE A 150 -6.09 -10.20 7.05
N THR A 151 -4.95 -9.73 7.58
CA THR A 151 -4.19 -10.45 8.61
C THR A 151 -4.13 -9.73 9.96
N ASN A 152 -4.38 -8.42 10.04
CA ASN A 152 -4.24 -7.65 11.29
C ASN A 152 -5.38 -6.68 11.61
N VAL A 153 -6.62 -6.97 11.20
CA VAL A 153 -7.78 -6.18 11.67
C VAL A 153 -8.13 -6.59 13.10
N LYS A 154 -7.64 -5.86 14.09
CA LYS A 154 -8.11 -6.00 15.49
C LYS A 154 -9.41 -5.22 15.62
N THR A 155 -10.55 -5.89 15.73
CA THR A 155 -11.81 -5.22 16.05
C THR A 155 -11.93 -4.98 17.56
N ILE A 156 -12.33 -3.77 17.97
CA ILE A 156 -12.75 -3.48 19.35
C ILE A 156 -14.26 -3.23 19.34
N GLN A 157 -14.98 -3.85 20.27
CA GLN A 157 -16.38 -3.51 20.52
C GLN A 157 -16.46 -2.28 21.43
N ILE A 158 -17.05 -1.19 20.94
CA ILE A 158 -17.42 -0.03 21.74
C ILE A 158 -18.93 0.14 21.61
N ASN A 159 -19.65 0.09 22.74
CA ASN A 159 -21.11 0.24 22.81
C ASN A 159 -21.90 -0.72 21.89
N GLY A 160 -21.42 -1.95 21.71
CA GLY A 160 -22.07 -2.95 20.85
C GLY A 160 -21.78 -2.82 19.34
N ALA A 161 -21.02 -1.81 18.91
CA ALA A 161 -20.55 -1.67 17.53
C ALA A 161 -19.11 -2.23 17.40
N LEU A 162 -18.88 -3.07 16.38
CA LEU A 162 -17.56 -3.58 16.03
C LEU A 162 -16.80 -2.52 15.23
N VAL A 163 -15.72 -1.98 15.79
CA VAL A 163 -14.87 -0.98 15.13
C VAL A 163 -13.52 -1.63 14.75
N PRO A 164 -13.13 -1.68 13.47
CA PRO A 164 -11.83 -2.21 13.04
C PRO A 164 -10.71 -1.21 13.37
N LEU A 165 -9.67 -1.69 14.08
CA LEU A 165 -8.41 -0.96 14.25
C LEU A 165 -7.41 -1.40 13.19
N LEU A 166 -6.84 -0.44 12.47
CA LEU A 166 -5.74 -0.63 11.53
C LEU A 166 -4.52 0.15 12.04
N GLY A 167 -3.37 -0.52 12.17
CA GLY A 167 -2.03 0.10 12.18
C GLY A 167 -1.60 0.95 13.38
N ASN A 168 -0.41 0.66 13.93
CA ASN A 168 0.24 1.50 14.92
C ASN A 168 0.86 2.73 14.26
N SER A 169 0.08 3.80 14.05
CA SER A 169 0.45 5.24 14.09
C SER A 169 -0.61 6.03 13.32
N GLU A 170 -1.37 6.87 14.01
CA GLU A 170 -2.24 7.94 13.48
C GLU A 170 -3.44 7.58 12.59
N ALA A 171 -3.78 6.29 12.46
CA ALA A 171 -5.06 5.87 11.90
C ALA A 171 -6.18 6.04 12.94
N LYS A 172 -6.71 7.26 13.09
CA LYS A 172 -8.03 7.45 13.71
C LYS A 172 -9.02 6.59 12.94
N ALA A 173 -9.86 5.83 13.65
CA ALA A 173 -10.85 4.93 13.06
C ALA A 173 -11.62 5.59 11.90
N GLY A 174 -11.25 5.28 10.66
CA GLY A 174 -11.78 5.94 9.47
C GLY A 174 -10.70 6.16 8.42
N VAL A 175 -10.64 5.26 7.43
CA VAL A 175 -9.92 5.37 6.15
C VAL A 175 -8.59 6.13 6.15
N ASP A 176 -7.47 5.39 6.20
CA ASP A 176 -6.13 5.96 6.11
C ASP A 176 -5.84 6.56 4.71
N PHE A 177 -6.12 7.85 4.54
CA PHE A 177 -5.76 8.63 3.36
C PHE A 177 -4.43 9.36 3.56
N TRP A 178 -3.64 9.51 2.49
CA TRP A 178 -2.47 10.38 2.48
C TRP A 178 -2.90 11.85 2.54
N PRO A 179 -2.56 12.61 3.61
CA PRO A 179 -3.00 14.01 3.73
C PRO A 179 -2.47 14.90 2.60
N VAL A 180 -1.30 14.55 2.04
CA VAL A 180 -0.73 15.24 0.87
C VAL A 180 -1.60 15.00 -0.38
N ALA A 181 -2.04 13.77 -0.62
CA ALA A 181 -2.89 13.42 -1.75
C ALA A 181 -4.27 14.10 -1.65
N MET A 182 -4.88 14.10 -0.46
CA MET A 182 -6.15 14.79 -0.21
C MET A 182 -6.03 16.31 -0.45
N ARG A 183 -4.96 16.95 0.02
CA ARG A 183 -4.71 18.38 -0.24
C ARG A 183 -4.47 18.66 -1.72
N ALA A 184 -3.77 17.77 -2.43
CA ALA A 184 -3.57 17.89 -3.87
C ALA A 184 -4.89 17.76 -4.64
N LEU A 185 -5.73 16.78 -4.29
CA LEU A 185 -7.07 16.61 -4.87
C LEU A 185 -7.93 17.84 -4.65
N ARG A 186 -7.97 18.36 -3.41
CA ARG A 186 -8.66 19.62 -3.08
C ARG A 186 -8.21 20.76 -3.99
N HIS A 187 -6.90 20.93 -4.13
CA HIS A 187 -6.31 21.97 -4.98
C HIS A 187 -6.72 21.83 -6.45
N ILE A 188 -6.67 20.61 -7.00
CA ILE A 188 -7.06 20.32 -8.39
C ILE A 188 -8.52 20.71 -8.62
N VAL A 189 -9.42 20.22 -7.76
CA VAL A 189 -10.87 20.50 -7.89
C VAL A 189 -11.15 21.99 -7.80
N GLN A 190 -10.52 22.69 -6.87
CA GLN A 190 -10.71 24.13 -6.70
C GLN A 190 -10.21 24.97 -7.87
N LYS A 191 -9.07 24.60 -8.45
CA LYS A 191 -8.49 25.33 -9.59
C LYS A 191 -9.22 25.05 -10.89
N THR A 192 -9.78 23.85 -11.05
CA THR A 192 -10.38 23.42 -12.31
C THR A 192 -11.89 23.54 -12.36
N GLY A 193 -12.57 23.47 -11.20
CA GLY A 193 -14.01 23.31 -11.10
C GLY A 193 -14.49 21.89 -11.47
N ALA A 194 -13.58 20.92 -11.65
CA ALA A 194 -13.92 19.59 -12.11
C ALA A 194 -14.73 18.80 -11.06
N ARG A 195 -15.73 18.06 -11.53
CA ARG A 195 -16.52 17.16 -10.70
C ARG A 195 -15.87 15.79 -10.59
N ILE A 196 -15.91 15.20 -9.39
CA ILE A 196 -15.31 13.89 -9.13
C ILE A 196 -16.31 12.78 -9.42
N VAL A 197 -15.93 11.86 -10.29
CA VAL A 197 -16.65 10.59 -10.54
C VAL A 197 -15.82 9.44 -9.96
N LEU A 198 -16.40 8.69 -9.02
CA LEU A 198 -15.72 7.58 -8.39
C LEU A 198 -15.53 6.42 -9.39
N SER A 199 -14.28 6.12 -9.73
CA SER A 199 -13.88 5.03 -10.62
C SER A 199 -13.00 4.02 -9.86
N SER A 200 -13.49 3.57 -8.71
CA SER A 200 -12.81 2.62 -7.83
C SER A 200 -13.73 1.45 -7.47
N ASP A 201 -13.18 0.30 -7.09
CA ASP A 201 -13.98 -0.80 -6.54
C ASP A 201 -14.70 -0.41 -5.23
N TRP A 202 -14.23 0.65 -4.57
CA TRP A 202 -14.89 1.24 -3.39
C TRP A 202 -16.35 1.61 -3.64
N ARG A 203 -16.71 1.95 -4.88
CA ARG A 203 -18.08 2.30 -5.26
C ARG A 203 -19.09 1.15 -5.08
N LYS A 204 -18.60 -0.09 -4.98
CA LYS A 204 -19.43 -1.31 -4.83
C LYS A 204 -19.91 -1.50 -3.39
N GLN A 205 -19.34 -0.81 -2.41
CA GLN A 205 -19.69 -0.93 -1.00
C GLN A 205 -20.08 0.41 -0.41
N GLU A 206 -21.29 0.49 0.16
CA GLU A 206 -21.82 1.73 0.72
C GLU A 206 -20.95 2.31 1.83
N VAL A 207 -20.53 1.47 2.78
CA VAL A 207 -19.65 1.85 3.91
C VAL A 207 -18.36 2.53 3.44
N LEU A 208 -17.78 2.05 2.34
CA LEU A 208 -16.55 2.64 1.77
C LEU A 208 -16.82 3.99 1.10
N ARG A 209 -17.97 4.15 0.43
CA ARG A 209 -18.39 5.44 -0.14
C ARG A 209 -18.63 6.47 0.95
N ASP A 210 -19.28 6.08 2.05
CA ASP A 210 -19.54 6.96 3.18
C ASP A 210 -18.24 7.40 3.85
N GLY A 211 -17.27 6.49 3.98
CA GLY A 211 -15.93 6.82 4.48
C GLY A 211 -15.18 7.84 3.60
N ILE A 212 -15.27 7.72 2.27
CA ILE A 212 -14.72 8.72 1.34
C ILE A 212 -15.46 10.06 1.52
N ALA A 213 -16.79 10.05 1.59
CA ALA A 213 -17.59 11.26 1.72
C ALA A 213 -17.27 12.02 3.01
N ALA A 214 -17.13 11.33 4.14
CA ALA A 214 -16.72 11.92 5.41
C ALA A 214 -15.32 12.58 5.31
N SER A 215 -14.38 11.90 4.64
CA SER A 215 -13.03 12.43 4.44
C SER A 215 -13.01 13.62 3.48
N PHE A 216 -13.85 13.64 2.45
CA PHE A 216 -13.97 14.79 1.55
C PHE A 216 -14.47 16.02 2.30
N ILE A 217 -15.47 15.85 3.19
CA ILE A 217 -15.96 16.93 4.04
C ILE A 217 -14.85 17.47 4.94
N GLU A 218 -14.09 16.59 5.60
CA GLU A 218 -12.98 16.97 6.49
C GLU A 218 -11.92 17.80 5.77
N TYR A 219 -11.59 17.45 4.52
CA TYR A 219 -10.60 18.17 3.72
C TYR A 219 -11.20 19.34 2.90
N GLY A 220 -12.50 19.61 3.03
CA GLY A 220 -13.19 20.66 2.27
C GLY A 220 -13.18 20.42 0.75
N ILE A 221 -13.30 19.16 0.35
CA ILE A 221 -13.46 18.70 -1.04
C ILE A 221 -14.96 18.55 -1.31
N PRO A 222 -15.48 19.02 -2.46
CA PRO A 222 -16.87 18.78 -2.84
C PRO A 222 -17.23 17.29 -2.83
N PRO A 223 -18.50 16.94 -2.53
CA PRO A 223 -18.93 15.56 -2.54
C PRO A 223 -18.77 14.92 -3.93
N LEU A 224 -18.72 13.58 -3.96
CA LEU A 224 -18.70 12.83 -5.20
C LEU A 224 -19.92 13.20 -6.05
N TYR A 225 -19.71 13.49 -7.34
CA TYR A 225 -20.80 13.78 -8.27
C TYR A 225 -21.61 12.52 -8.57
N CYS A 226 -20.92 11.42 -8.88
CA CYS A 226 -21.49 10.09 -9.06
C CYS A 226 -20.38 9.03 -9.11
N GLN A 227 -20.69 7.85 -9.66
CA GLN A 227 -19.78 6.71 -9.79
C GLN A 227 -19.88 6.06 -11.17
N THR A 228 -18.80 5.41 -11.62
CA THR A 228 -18.83 4.63 -12.87
C THR A 228 -19.74 3.40 -12.72
N PRO A 229 -20.41 2.95 -13.81
CA PRO A 229 -21.26 1.77 -13.75
C PRO A 229 -20.44 0.53 -13.39
N ASP A 230 -21.06 -0.44 -12.73
CA ASP A 230 -20.48 -1.78 -12.57
C ASP A 230 -20.83 -2.63 -13.80
N LEU A 231 -19.80 -3.11 -14.49
CA LEU A 231 -19.94 -3.98 -15.67
C LEU A 231 -19.74 -5.46 -15.34
N ASP A 232 -19.33 -5.81 -14.12
CA ASP A 232 -19.13 -7.20 -13.69
C ASP A 232 -20.48 -7.94 -13.50
N GLY A 233 -21.59 -7.20 -13.35
CA GLY A 233 -22.94 -7.74 -13.12
C GLY A 233 -23.76 -8.07 -14.38
N ALA A 234 -23.16 -8.06 -15.58
CA ALA A 234 -23.92 -8.22 -16.82
C ALA A 234 -24.41 -9.67 -17.07
N ALA A 235 -25.74 -9.83 -16.97
CA ALA A 235 -26.63 -10.90 -17.46
C ALA A 235 -26.27 -12.39 -17.14
N PRO A 236 -27.17 -13.15 -16.47
CA PRO A 236 -27.09 -14.60 -16.42
C PRO A 236 -27.03 -15.18 -17.83
N GLY A 237 -25.96 -15.91 -18.18
CA GLY A 237 -25.85 -16.64 -19.45
C GLY A 237 -24.81 -16.10 -20.43
N VAL A 238 -24.22 -14.92 -20.21
CA VAL A 238 -23.04 -14.50 -20.97
C VAL A 238 -21.80 -15.04 -20.26
N LEU A 239 -21.08 -15.96 -20.92
CA LEU A 239 -19.80 -16.45 -20.43
C LEU A 239 -18.94 -15.22 -20.07
N LYS A 240 -18.64 -15.04 -18.77
CA LYS A 240 -17.74 -13.98 -18.29
C LYS A 240 -16.56 -13.97 -19.26
N ALA A 241 -16.33 -12.86 -19.95
CA ALA A 241 -15.14 -12.70 -20.78
C ALA A 241 -13.95 -12.96 -19.86
N LEU A 242 -13.43 -14.19 -19.91
CA LEU A 242 -12.64 -14.82 -18.86
C LEU A 242 -11.28 -14.16 -18.64
N HIS A 243 -10.97 -13.11 -19.42
CA HIS A 243 -9.64 -12.54 -19.55
C HIS A 243 -9.62 -11.02 -19.77
N ALA A 244 -10.70 -10.28 -19.47
CA ALA A 244 -10.58 -8.81 -19.47
C ALA A 244 -9.74 -8.39 -18.26
N SER A 245 -8.58 -7.79 -18.51
CA SER A 245 -7.74 -7.23 -17.45
C SER A 245 -8.51 -6.17 -16.64
N PHE A 246 -8.14 -5.97 -15.38
CA PHE A 246 -8.76 -4.94 -14.53
C PHE A 246 -8.78 -3.55 -15.19
N ARG A 247 -7.70 -3.20 -15.88
CA ARG A 247 -7.56 -1.99 -16.71
C ARG A 247 -8.64 -1.89 -17.77
N GLU A 248 -8.83 -2.97 -18.55
CA GLU A 248 -9.85 -3.00 -19.60
C GLU A 248 -11.25 -2.81 -19.06
N LYS A 249 -11.55 -3.42 -17.91
CA LYS A 249 -12.84 -3.25 -17.26
C LYS A 249 -13.05 -1.80 -16.88
N ARG A 250 -12.11 -1.19 -16.17
CA ARG A 250 -12.20 0.22 -15.77
C ARG A 250 -12.32 1.17 -16.97
N CYS A 251 -11.54 0.95 -18.02
CA CYS A 251 -11.65 1.72 -19.26
C CYS A 251 -13.04 1.59 -19.88
N LYS A 252 -13.63 0.38 -19.91
CA LYS A 252 -14.99 0.15 -20.42
C LYS A 252 -16.05 0.85 -19.57
N GLU A 253 -15.90 0.86 -18.25
CA GLU A 253 -16.79 1.56 -17.32
C GLU A 253 -16.75 3.07 -17.54
N ILE A 254 -15.55 3.66 -17.60
CA ILE A 254 -15.34 5.08 -17.88
C ILE A 254 -15.92 5.44 -19.25
N ARG A 255 -15.62 4.67 -20.30
CA ARG A 255 -16.16 4.90 -21.66
C ARG A 255 -17.69 4.76 -21.70
N LYS A 256 -18.28 3.81 -20.96
CA LYS A 256 -19.75 3.68 -20.86
C LYS A 256 -20.34 4.91 -20.16
N TRP A 257 -19.70 5.39 -19.09
CA TRP A 257 -20.12 6.58 -18.39
C TRP A 257 -20.04 7.82 -19.30
N LEU A 258 -18.93 8.03 -20.00
CA LEU A 258 -18.73 9.17 -20.91
C LEU A 258 -19.78 9.20 -22.03
N ARG A 259 -20.14 8.05 -22.61
CA ARG A 259 -21.21 7.95 -23.62
C ARG A 259 -22.58 8.39 -23.09
N ALA A 260 -22.85 8.18 -21.80
CA ALA A 260 -24.07 8.64 -21.16
C ALA A 260 -24.04 10.13 -20.79
N HIS A 261 -22.88 10.79 -20.87
CA HIS A 261 -22.68 12.18 -20.47
C HIS A 261 -22.04 13.01 -21.61
N PRO A 262 -22.74 13.22 -22.75
CA PRO A 262 -22.19 13.89 -23.93
C PRO A 262 -21.84 15.37 -23.73
N LYS A 263 -22.28 15.98 -22.62
CA LYS A 263 -21.95 17.38 -22.27
C LYS A 263 -20.52 17.55 -21.72
N VAL A 264 -19.85 16.44 -21.38
CA VAL A 264 -18.47 16.45 -20.86
C VAL A 264 -17.50 16.67 -22.02
N THR A 265 -16.73 17.75 -21.94
CA THR A 265 -15.76 18.15 -22.98
C THR A 265 -14.32 17.85 -22.57
N LEU A 266 -14.04 17.87 -21.26
CA LEU A 266 -12.72 17.65 -20.70
C LEU A 266 -12.80 16.64 -19.57
N TRP A 267 -11.90 15.67 -19.58
CA TRP A 267 -11.82 14.69 -18.50
C TRP A 267 -10.39 14.22 -18.27
N CYS A 268 -10.13 13.76 -17.05
CA CYS A 268 -8.89 13.12 -16.66
C CYS A 268 -9.22 11.93 -15.76
N ALA A 269 -8.42 10.87 -15.82
CA ALA A 269 -8.49 9.75 -14.88
C ALA A 269 -7.21 9.73 -14.03
N VAL A 270 -7.38 9.73 -12.71
CA VAL A 270 -6.29 9.58 -11.74
C VAL A 270 -6.42 8.20 -11.13
N ASP A 271 -5.48 7.32 -11.48
CA ASP A 271 -5.53 5.88 -11.21
C ASP A 271 -4.10 5.39 -10.93
N ASP A 272 -3.95 4.40 -10.06
CA ASP A 272 -2.67 3.76 -9.78
C ASP A 272 -2.28 2.74 -10.85
N VAL A 273 -3.23 2.38 -11.73
CA VAL A 273 -3.01 1.52 -12.88
C VAL A 273 -2.95 2.34 -14.16
N ASP A 274 -1.99 2.01 -15.03
CA ASP A 274 -1.89 2.61 -16.36
C ASP A 274 -3.07 2.19 -17.25
N LEU A 275 -3.99 3.14 -17.49
CA LEU A 275 -5.18 3.01 -18.33
C LEU A 275 -4.92 3.31 -19.82
N GLY A 276 -3.78 3.93 -20.17
CA GLY A 276 -3.45 4.33 -21.55
C GLY A 276 -3.14 3.14 -22.46
N LEU A 277 -2.65 2.03 -21.88
CA LEU A 277 -2.31 0.80 -22.61
C LEU A 277 -3.51 0.07 -23.23
N VAL A 278 -4.73 0.48 -22.91
CA VAL A 278 -5.97 -0.14 -23.42
C VAL A 278 -6.52 0.58 -24.65
N ASP A 279 -6.02 1.78 -24.98
CA ASP A 279 -6.52 2.62 -26.08
C ASP A 279 -5.85 2.32 -27.43
N THR A 280 -4.91 1.36 -27.48
CA THR A 280 -4.17 1.01 -28.71
C THR A 280 -4.82 -0.11 -29.53
N ARG A 281 -6.13 -0.33 -29.42
CA ARG A 281 -6.87 -1.33 -30.21
C ARG A 281 -8.16 -0.79 -30.78
#